data_AF-A0A9D2WQG7-F1
#
_entry.id   AF-A0A9D2WQG7-F1
#
_cell.length_a   1.000
_cell.length_b   1.000
_cell.length_c   1.000
_cell.angle_alpha   90.00
_cell.angle_beta   90.00
_cell.angle_gamma   90.00
#
_symmetry.space_group_name_H-M   'P 1'
#
loop_
_entity.id
_entity.type
_entity.pdbx_description
1 polymer ?
#
loop_
_entity_poly.entity_id
_entity_poly.type
_entity_poly.pdbx_seq_one_letter_code
_entity_poly.pdbx_strand_id
1 'polypeptide(L)'
;MSEKGYLEFVYDKFVFRVREDYLYHKDECWAKEEDNGLITVGVTDYLQATGGMVMVTEINEAGSEVEEGGEIGTLEAKKPTKKAKTVVGLTSPVSGVIKDVNDNMEEDPVQINRDPYGEGWICKIEPTNWAEEKQKLMNAKTYFPLMEEKIKKVIKKFLDEGKDIEFY
;
A
#
# COMPACT_ATOMS: atom_id res chain seq x y z
N MET A 1 -9.90 20.60 -5.95
CA MET A 1 -9.76 20.01 -7.30
C MET A 1 -8.92 18.78 -7.09
N SER A 2 -9.38 17.61 -7.54
CA SER A 2 -8.58 16.39 -7.40
C SER A 2 -7.26 16.54 -8.11
N GLU A 3 -6.20 16.02 -7.50
CA GLU A 3 -4.90 15.96 -8.16
C GLU A 3 -5.01 15.08 -9.42
N LYS A 4 -4.37 15.50 -10.51
CA LYS A 4 -4.50 14.82 -11.80
C LYS A 4 -4.03 13.36 -11.67
N GLY A 5 -4.88 12.41 -12.04
CA GLY A 5 -4.57 10.96 -11.98
C GLY A 5 -4.93 10.27 -10.67
N TYR A 6 -5.73 10.92 -9.81
CA TYR A 6 -6.24 10.32 -8.58
C TYR A 6 -7.77 10.34 -8.51
N LEU A 7 -8.33 9.22 -8.04
CA LEU A 7 -9.64 9.17 -7.41
C LEU A 7 -9.48 9.51 -5.92
N GLU A 8 -10.34 10.37 -5.39
CA GLU A 8 -10.24 10.86 -4.02
C GLU A 8 -11.54 10.63 -3.24
N PHE A 9 -11.42 10.10 -2.03
CA PHE A 9 -12.47 10.08 -1.04
C PHE A 9 -12.09 11.04 0.09
N VAL A 10 -12.98 11.99 0.39
CA VAL A 10 -12.73 13.01 1.41
C VAL A 10 -13.73 12.83 2.56
N TYR A 11 -13.22 12.80 3.78
CA TYR A 11 -14.02 12.82 4.99
C TYR A 11 -13.43 13.82 5.98
N ASP A 12 -14.18 14.89 6.28
CA ASP A 12 -13.70 16.01 7.10
C ASP A 12 -12.37 16.56 6.57
N LYS A 13 -11.28 16.47 7.35
CA LYS A 13 -9.93 16.88 6.96
C LYS A 13 -9.10 15.78 6.28
N PHE A 14 -9.59 14.54 6.27
CA PHE A 14 -8.86 13.39 5.75
C PHE A 14 -9.17 13.19 4.26
N VAL A 15 -8.11 12.97 3.47
CA VAL A 15 -8.19 12.70 2.03
C VAL A 15 -7.54 11.36 1.78
N PHE A 16 -8.24 10.47 1.11
CA PHE A 16 -7.76 9.15 0.73
C PHE A 16 -7.72 9.02 -0.78
N ARG A 17 -6.62 8.52 -1.31
CA ARG A 17 -6.29 8.58 -2.74
C ARG A 17 -6.05 7.22 -3.35
N VAL A 18 -6.46 7.09 -4.61
CA VAL A 18 -6.21 5.92 -5.46
C VAL A 18 -5.70 6.42 -6.81
N ARG A 19 -4.49 6.01 -7.19
CA ARG A 19 -3.89 6.26 -8.52
C ARG A 19 -4.69 5.56 -9.61
N GLU A 20 -5.09 6.31 -10.63
CA GLU A 20 -5.91 5.78 -11.73
C GLU A 20 -5.16 4.80 -12.64
N ASP A 21 -3.83 4.94 -12.72
CA ASP A 21 -2.94 4.18 -13.58
C ASP A 21 -2.30 2.96 -12.91
N TYR A 22 -2.64 2.66 -11.65
CA TYR A 22 -2.08 1.54 -10.90
C TYR A 22 -3.07 0.37 -10.81
N LEU A 23 -2.54 -0.81 -10.50
CA LEU A 23 -3.30 -1.99 -10.14
C LEU A 23 -3.17 -2.29 -8.64
N TYR A 24 -4.16 -2.94 -8.07
CA TYR A 24 -4.34 -3.08 -6.63
C TYR A 24 -4.59 -4.53 -6.25
N HIS A 25 -3.78 -5.03 -5.32
CA HIS A 25 -3.99 -6.32 -4.69
C HIS A 25 -5.04 -6.20 -3.57
N LYS A 26 -5.75 -7.30 -3.30
CA LYS A 26 -6.76 -7.36 -2.22
C LYS A 26 -6.17 -7.11 -0.82
N ASP A 27 -4.87 -7.40 -0.66
CA ASP A 27 -4.10 -7.25 0.58
C ASP A 27 -3.35 -5.91 0.63
N GLU A 28 -3.91 -4.87 0.00
CA GLU A 28 -3.52 -3.47 0.16
C GLU A 28 -2.09 -3.10 -0.32
N CYS A 29 -1.55 -3.89 -1.23
CA CYS A 29 -0.38 -3.50 -2.03
C CYS A 29 -0.83 -3.04 -3.42
N TRP A 30 -0.10 -2.10 -4.02
CA TRP A 30 -0.31 -1.68 -5.41
C TRP A 30 0.83 -2.17 -6.30
N ALA A 31 0.54 -2.27 -7.59
CA ALA A 31 1.46 -2.64 -8.64
C ALA A 31 1.40 -1.61 -9.77
N LYS A 32 2.57 -1.12 -10.20
CA LYS A 32 2.74 -0.25 -11.36
C LYS A 32 3.66 -0.93 -12.36
N GLU A 33 3.16 -1.13 -13.59
CA GLU A 33 3.96 -1.62 -14.71
C GLU A 33 4.84 -0.48 -15.24
N GLU A 34 6.15 -0.65 -15.20
CA GLU A 34 7.12 0.31 -15.72
C GLU A 34 7.46 0.01 -17.19
N ASP A 35 7.96 1.02 -17.92
CA ASP A 35 8.31 0.90 -19.34
C ASP A 35 9.37 -0.17 -19.64
N ASN A 36 10.19 -0.53 -18.65
CA ASN A 36 11.23 -1.56 -18.76
C ASN A 36 10.71 -2.97 -18.42
N GLY A 37 9.42 -3.14 -18.16
CA GLY A 37 8.78 -4.42 -17.83
C GLY A 37 8.88 -4.83 -16.37
N LEU A 38 9.54 -4.04 -15.50
CA LEU A 38 9.51 -4.27 -14.05
C LEU A 38 8.16 -3.82 -13.48
N ILE A 39 7.76 -4.46 -12.39
CA ILE A 39 6.59 -4.10 -11.61
C ILE A 39 7.05 -3.42 -10.32
N THR A 40 6.81 -2.11 -10.19
CA THR A 40 7.03 -1.39 -8.94
C THR A 40 5.88 -1.70 -7.98
N VAL A 41 6.21 -1.98 -6.72
CA VAL A 41 5.26 -2.36 -5.68
C VAL A 41 5.37 -1.39 -4.49
N GLY A 42 4.23 -1.08 -3.89
CA GLY A 42 4.15 -0.33 -2.62
C GLY A 42 2.82 -0.61 -1.91
N VAL A 43 2.51 0.15 -0.86
CA VAL A 43 1.25 0.01 -0.10
C VAL A 43 0.24 1.08 -0.47
N THR A 44 -1.04 0.74 -0.37
CA THR A 44 -2.12 1.69 -0.64
C THR A 44 -2.18 2.80 0.41
N ASP A 45 -2.74 3.94 0.01
CA ASP A 45 -3.01 5.06 0.92
C ASP A 45 -3.94 4.63 2.09
N TYR A 46 -4.83 3.68 1.82
CA TYR A 46 -5.65 3.07 2.86
C TYR A 46 -4.81 2.33 3.91
N LEU A 47 -3.86 1.49 3.51
CA LEU A 47 -3.06 0.75 4.49
C LEU A 47 -2.18 1.67 5.31
N GLN A 48 -1.54 2.67 4.70
CA GLN A 48 -0.71 3.61 5.46
C GLN A 48 -1.56 4.42 6.45
N ALA A 49 -2.69 4.98 6.00
CA ALA A 49 -3.52 5.88 6.81
C ALA A 49 -4.18 5.13 7.98
N THR A 50 -4.58 3.88 7.74
CA THR A 50 -5.23 3.04 8.76
C THR A 50 -4.25 2.17 9.55
N GLY A 51 -3.01 1.99 9.09
CA GLY A 51 -1.97 1.18 9.76
C GLY A 51 -1.31 1.91 10.92
N GLY A 52 -1.19 3.24 10.81
CA GLY A 52 -0.47 4.09 11.75
C GLY A 52 0.88 4.53 11.19
N MET A 53 1.70 5.15 12.04
CA MET A 53 3.03 5.61 11.65
C MET A 53 3.95 4.43 11.41
N VAL A 54 4.44 4.26 10.18
CA VAL A 54 5.42 3.24 9.84
C VAL A 54 6.75 3.59 10.52
N MET A 55 7.34 2.62 11.21
CA MET A 55 8.55 2.78 12.01
C MET A 55 9.72 1.97 11.46
N VAL A 56 9.44 0.78 10.92
CA VAL A 56 10.44 -0.15 10.41
C VAL A 56 9.84 -0.90 9.23
N THR A 57 10.66 -1.21 8.24
CA THR A 57 10.35 -2.12 7.14
C THR A 57 11.44 -3.18 7.04
N GLU A 58 11.04 -4.43 6.82
CA GLU A 58 11.95 -5.53 6.52
C GLU A 58 11.53 -6.12 5.18
N ILE A 59 12.27 -5.82 4.12
CA ILE A 59 11.94 -6.22 2.75
C ILE A 59 12.91 -7.30 2.29
N ASN A 60 12.41 -8.31 1.59
CA ASN A 60 13.24 -9.36 1.02
C ASN A 60 14.28 -8.76 0.05
N GLU A 61 15.50 -9.29 0.09
CA GLU A 61 16.61 -8.75 -0.70
C GLU A 61 16.43 -8.95 -2.21
N ALA A 62 17.12 -8.12 -3.00
CA ALA A 62 17.20 -8.31 -4.43
C ALA A 62 17.81 -9.69 -4.76
N GLY A 63 17.18 -10.40 -5.69
CA GLY A 63 17.46 -11.80 -6.02
C GLY A 63 16.48 -12.79 -5.40
N SER A 64 15.67 -12.38 -4.42
CA SER A 64 14.64 -13.23 -3.83
C SER A 64 13.52 -13.57 -4.83
N GLU A 65 13.14 -14.84 -4.89
CA GLU A 65 11.94 -15.30 -5.60
C GLU A 65 10.69 -15.07 -4.73
N VAL A 66 9.63 -14.57 -5.35
CA VAL A 66 8.34 -14.34 -4.72
C VAL A 66 7.22 -14.85 -5.62
N GLU A 67 6.12 -15.28 -4.99
CA GLU A 67 4.92 -15.74 -5.70
C GLU A 67 3.79 -14.73 -5.53
N GLU A 68 2.86 -14.64 -6.47
CA GLU A 68 1.62 -13.88 -6.31
C GLU A 68 0.88 -14.32 -5.05
N GLY A 69 0.53 -13.37 -4.19
CA GLY A 69 -0.05 -13.64 -2.88
C GLY A 69 0.95 -14.07 -1.79
N GLY A 70 2.22 -14.25 -2.14
CA GLY A 70 3.33 -14.54 -1.23
C GLY A 70 3.86 -13.29 -0.51
N GLU A 71 4.76 -13.49 0.46
CA GLU A 71 5.31 -12.40 1.28
C GLU A 71 6.54 -11.76 0.59
N ILE A 72 6.54 -10.42 0.49
CA ILE A 72 7.69 -9.63 0.03
C ILE A 72 8.47 -8.99 1.20
N GLY A 73 7.89 -9.00 2.39
CA GLY A 73 8.47 -8.40 3.59
C GLY A 73 7.41 -8.06 4.64
N THR A 74 7.78 -7.21 5.59
CA THR A 74 6.87 -6.71 6.63
C THR A 74 7.07 -5.22 6.88
N LEU A 75 6.04 -4.58 7.43
CA LEU A 75 6.11 -3.25 8.02
C LEU A 75 5.69 -3.30 9.48
N GLU A 76 6.39 -2.56 10.32
CA GLU A 76 6.03 -2.33 11.71
C GLU A 76 5.54 -0.90 11.89
N ALA A 77 4.30 -0.75 12.37
CA ALA A 77 3.66 0.55 12.56
C ALA A 77 3.22 0.79 14.01
N LYS A 78 3.22 2.05 14.42
CA LYS A 78 2.76 2.51 15.73
C LYS A 78 1.56 3.43 15.58
N LYS A 79 0.46 3.09 16.25
CA LYS A 79 -0.68 4.00 16.42
C LYS A 79 -0.51 4.78 17.73
N PRO A 80 -0.73 6.10 17.75
CA PRO A 80 -0.64 6.90 18.97
C PRO A 80 -1.51 6.36 20.12
N THR A 81 -2.69 5.84 19.77
CA THR A 81 -3.68 5.30 20.71
C THR A 81 -3.44 3.85 21.14
N LYS A 82 -2.46 3.15 20.55
CA LYS A 82 -2.12 1.77 20.91
C LYS A 82 -0.71 1.68 21.50
N LYS A 83 -0.58 0.98 22.63
CA LYS A 83 0.73 0.70 23.24
C LYS A 83 1.55 -0.31 22.44
N ALA A 84 0.88 -1.29 21.82
CA ALA A 84 1.52 -2.31 21.01
C ALA A 84 1.75 -1.81 19.58
N LYS A 85 2.88 -2.20 19.01
CA LYS A 85 3.16 -2.04 17.58
C LYS A 85 2.37 -3.06 16.79
N THR A 86 2.08 -2.75 15.53
CA THR A 86 1.39 -3.64 14.60
C THR A 86 2.39 -4.06 13.53
N VAL A 87 2.58 -5.36 13.35
CA VAL A 87 3.34 -5.89 12.22
C VAL A 87 2.35 -6.30 11.14
N VAL A 88 2.57 -5.83 9.92
CA VAL A 88 1.75 -6.15 8.75
C VAL A 88 2.66 -6.80 7.72
N GLY A 89 2.29 -8.00 7.27
CA GLY A 89 2.95 -8.67 6.15
C GLY A 89 2.61 -7.96 4.84
N LEU A 90 3.61 -7.80 3.98
CA LEU A 90 3.49 -7.20 2.67
C LEU A 90 3.39 -8.30 1.63
N THR A 91 2.43 -8.18 0.72
CA THR A 91 2.10 -9.23 -0.25
C THR A 91 2.58 -8.88 -1.64
N SER A 92 3.19 -9.85 -2.33
CA SER A 92 3.53 -9.69 -3.74
C SER A 92 2.27 -9.67 -4.61
N PRO A 93 2.09 -8.67 -5.48
CA PRO A 93 1.00 -8.66 -6.45
C PRO A 93 1.28 -9.54 -7.67
N VAL A 94 2.49 -10.11 -7.80
CA VAL A 94 2.94 -10.87 -8.97
C VAL A 94 4.03 -11.87 -8.58
N SER A 95 4.10 -13.02 -9.24
CA SER A 95 5.24 -13.95 -9.14
C SER A 95 6.45 -13.40 -9.91
N GLY A 96 7.64 -13.56 -9.35
CA GLY A 96 8.86 -13.04 -9.99
C GLY A 96 10.08 -13.01 -9.08
N VAL A 97 11.06 -12.21 -9.49
CA VAL A 97 12.30 -11.98 -8.74
C VAL A 97 12.41 -10.51 -8.37
N ILE A 98 12.64 -10.22 -7.09
CA ILE A 98 12.91 -8.85 -6.64
C ILE A 98 14.22 -8.39 -7.27
N LYS A 99 14.21 -7.26 -7.99
CA LYS A 99 15.39 -6.68 -8.65
C LYS A 99 15.95 -5.47 -7.94
N ASP A 100 15.10 -4.77 -7.21
CA ASP A 100 15.43 -3.50 -6.58
C ASP A 100 14.58 -3.36 -5.31
N VAL A 101 15.18 -2.80 -4.27
CA VAL A 101 14.53 -2.50 -3.00
C VAL A 101 14.75 -1.01 -2.74
N ASN A 102 13.74 -0.32 -2.22
CA ASN A 102 13.89 1.10 -1.94
C ASN A 102 14.73 1.31 -0.67
N ASP A 103 16.01 1.63 -0.84
CA ASP A 103 16.96 1.88 0.25
C ASP A 103 16.45 2.97 1.24
N ASN A 104 15.60 3.88 0.77
CA ASN A 104 15.01 4.91 1.63
C ASN A 104 14.11 4.33 2.74
N MET A 105 13.65 3.09 2.61
CA MET A 105 12.82 2.44 3.64
C MET A 105 13.61 2.08 4.90
N GLU A 106 14.94 1.92 4.79
CA GLU A 106 15.81 1.75 5.96
C GLU A 106 16.05 3.08 6.70
N GLU A 107 16.17 4.19 5.96
CA GLU A 107 16.50 5.50 6.51
C GLU A 107 15.26 6.32 6.95
N ASP A 108 14.22 6.39 6.12
CA ASP A 108 12.97 7.11 6.37
C ASP A 108 11.73 6.29 5.98
N PRO A 109 11.39 5.23 6.75
CA PRO A 109 10.20 4.40 6.48
C PRO A 109 8.88 5.18 6.57
N VAL A 110 8.87 6.36 7.21
CA VAL A 110 7.71 7.25 7.27
C VAL A 110 7.35 7.80 5.89
N GLN A 111 8.24 7.69 4.90
CA GLN A 111 7.92 8.07 3.53
C GLN A 111 6.77 7.26 2.94
N ILE A 112 6.55 6.01 3.39
CA ILE A 112 5.35 5.23 3.06
C ILE A 112 4.08 5.98 3.44
N ASN A 113 4.08 6.63 4.60
CA ASN A 113 2.92 7.39 5.02
C ASN A 113 2.77 8.71 4.28
N ARG A 114 3.88 9.37 3.92
CA ARG A 114 3.86 10.72 3.30
C ARG A 114 3.53 10.68 1.82
N ASP A 115 4.08 9.71 1.11
CA ASP A 115 3.96 9.59 -0.34
C ASP A 115 3.87 8.12 -0.78
N PRO A 116 2.78 7.41 -0.44
CA PRO A 116 2.63 5.97 -0.68
C PRO A 116 2.70 5.56 -2.15
N TYR A 117 2.50 6.49 -3.09
CA TYR A 117 2.48 6.23 -4.53
C TYR A 117 3.68 6.80 -5.30
N GLY A 118 4.51 7.62 -4.64
CA GLY A 118 5.77 8.14 -5.17
C GLY A 118 6.96 7.53 -4.44
N GLU A 119 7.60 8.30 -3.57
CA GLU A 119 8.85 7.90 -2.88
C GLU A 119 8.67 6.77 -1.84
N GLY A 120 7.42 6.42 -1.50
CA GLY A 120 7.06 5.32 -0.59
C GLY A 120 6.94 3.95 -1.26
N TRP A 121 7.43 3.77 -2.49
CA TRP A 121 7.55 2.44 -3.11
C TRP A 121 8.48 1.54 -2.30
N ILE A 122 8.30 0.22 -2.39
CA ILE A 122 8.97 -0.76 -1.53
C ILE A 122 10.01 -1.57 -2.30
N CYS A 123 9.60 -2.17 -3.42
CA CYS A 123 10.48 -2.97 -4.26
C CYS A 123 10.05 -2.94 -5.73
N LYS A 124 10.92 -3.42 -6.61
CA LYS A 124 10.60 -3.70 -8.02
C LYS A 124 10.82 -5.18 -8.31
N ILE A 125 9.87 -5.78 -9.00
CA ILE A 125 9.87 -7.21 -9.33
C ILE A 125 10.01 -7.37 -10.84
N GLU A 126 10.91 -8.24 -11.28
CA GLU A 126 10.88 -8.79 -12.65
C GLU A 126 9.86 -9.92 -12.66
N PRO A 127 8.70 -9.74 -13.33
CA PRO A 127 7.61 -10.68 -13.21
C PRO A 127 7.83 -11.90 -14.12
N THR A 128 7.46 -13.09 -13.65
CA THR A 128 7.50 -14.33 -14.45
C THR A 128 6.20 -14.60 -15.21
N ASN A 129 5.05 -14.08 -14.74
CA ASN A 129 3.74 -14.30 -15.36
C ASN A 129 2.80 -13.08 -15.32
N TRP A 130 3.32 -11.88 -15.61
CA TRP A 130 2.54 -10.64 -15.49
C TRP A 130 1.24 -10.61 -16.29
N ALA A 131 1.26 -11.14 -17.53
CA ALA A 131 0.11 -11.07 -18.43
C ALA A 131 -1.13 -11.77 -17.88
N GLU A 132 -0.95 -12.86 -17.14
CA GLU A 132 -2.05 -13.60 -16.50
C GLU A 132 -2.40 -12.97 -15.14
N GLU A 133 -1.39 -12.72 -14.30
CA GLU A 133 -1.62 -12.34 -12.91
C GLU A 133 -2.18 -10.94 -12.74
N LYS A 134 -1.85 -10.01 -13.65
CA LYS A 134 -2.44 -8.67 -13.61
C LYS A 134 -3.95 -8.65 -13.77
N GLN A 135 -4.54 -9.71 -14.34
CA GLN A 135 -6.00 -9.85 -14.48
C GLN A 135 -6.67 -10.18 -13.15
N LYS A 136 -5.94 -10.68 -12.16
CA LYS A 136 -6.42 -10.93 -10.79
C LYS A 136 -6.43 -9.66 -9.94
N LEU A 137 -5.67 -8.64 -10.36
CA LEU A 137 -5.58 -7.36 -9.66
C LEU A 137 -6.77 -6.46 -10.00
N MET A 138 -7.09 -5.57 -9.08
CA MET A 138 -8.14 -4.58 -9.27
C MET A 138 -7.55 -3.33 -9.92
N ASN A 139 -8.23 -2.76 -10.91
CA ASN A 139 -7.94 -1.39 -11.32
C ASN A 139 -8.50 -0.39 -10.30
N ALA A 140 -8.11 0.88 -10.43
CA ALA A 140 -8.55 1.96 -9.56
C ALA A 140 -10.08 2.08 -9.42
N LYS A 141 -10.84 1.90 -10.51
CA LYS A 141 -12.30 2.02 -10.52
C LYS A 141 -12.98 0.91 -9.71
N THR A 142 -12.35 -0.26 -9.63
CA THR A 142 -12.80 -1.37 -8.80
C THR A 142 -12.35 -1.21 -7.34
N TYR A 143 -11.10 -0.80 -7.11
CA TYR A 143 -10.54 -0.69 -5.76
C TYR A 143 -11.10 0.51 -4.97
N PHE A 144 -11.28 1.66 -5.62
CA PHE A 144 -11.75 2.89 -4.97
C PHE A 144 -13.04 2.74 -4.14
N PRO A 145 -14.15 2.17 -4.64
CA PRO A 145 -15.35 1.99 -3.83
C PRO A 145 -15.12 1.03 -2.64
N LEU A 146 -14.27 0.01 -2.79
CA LEU A 146 -13.91 -0.90 -1.70
C LEU A 146 -13.11 -0.17 -0.61
N MET A 147 -12.18 0.68 -1.01
CA MET A 147 -11.42 1.55 -0.12
C MET A 147 -12.36 2.47 0.66
N GLU A 148 -13.27 3.16 -0.04
CA GLU A 148 -14.26 4.05 0.57
C GLU A 148 -15.13 3.31 1.59
N GLU A 149 -15.63 2.11 1.28
CA GLU A 149 -16.40 1.30 2.22
C GLU A 149 -15.58 0.89 3.45
N LYS A 150 -14.31 0.50 3.26
CA LYS A 150 -13.41 0.15 4.36
C LYS A 150 -13.19 1.35 5.28
N ILE A 151 -12.92 2.53 4.73
CA ILE A 151 -12.73 3.77 5.49
C ILE A 151 -14.00 4.13 6.26
N LYS A 152 -15.18 4.07 5.63
CA LYS A 152 -16.47 4.33 6.30
C LYS A 152 -16.71 3.37 7.48
N LYS A 153 -16.32 2.10 7.36
CA LYS A 153 -16.39 1.13 8.48
C LYS A 153 -15.44 1.51 9.62
N VAL A 154 -14.21 1.95 9.30
CA VAL A 154 -13.26 2.43 10.31
C VAL A 154 -13.80 3.68 11.02
N ILE A 155 -14.30 4.66 10.28
CA ILE A 155 -14.93 5.87 10.83
C ILE A 155 -16.09 5.51 11.75
N LYS A 156 -17.02 4.67 11.26
CA LYS A 156 -18.17 4.23 12.05
C LYS A 156 -17.73 3.59 13.37
N LYS A 157 -16.68 2.76 13.35
CA LYS A 157 -16.14 2.15 14.55
C LYS A 157 -15.63 3.19 15.57
N PHE A 158 -14.91 4.22 15.13
CA PHE A 158 -14.48 5.30 16.03
C PHE A 158 -15.68 6.02 16.66
N LEU A 159 -16.69 6.36 15.85
CA LEU A 159 -17.90 7.04 16.31
C LEU A 159 -18.71 6.18 17.29
N ASP A 160 -18.90 4.89 17.00
CA ASP A 160 -19.60 3.92 17.87
C ASP A 160 -18.86 3.74 19.22
N GLU A 161 -17.53 3.86 19.23
CA GLU A 161 -16.70 3.82 20.44
C GLU A 161 -16.61 5.18 21.16
N GLY A 162 -17.23 6.24 20.64
CA GLY A 162 -17.16 7.60 21.19
C GLY A 162 -15.75 8.20 21.15
N LYS A 163 -14.92 7.77 20.20
CA LYS A 163 -13.54 8.22 20.02
C LYS A 163 -13.43 9.22 18.89
N ASP A 164 -12.43 10.08 18.99
CA ASP A 164 -12.03 10.93 17.87
C ASP A 164 -11.52 10.08 16.71
N ILE A 165 -11.86 10.51 15.49
CA ILE A 165 -11.42 9.84 14.27
C ILE A 165 -9.95 10.18 14.04
N GLU A 166 -9.13 9.13 13.96
CA GLU A 166 -7.70 9.25 13.75
C GLU A 166 -7.26 8.37 12.58
N PHE A 167 -6.60 9.00 11.62
CA PHE A 167 -5.79 8.41 10.57
C PHE A 167 -4.41 9.06 10.62
N TYR A 168 -3.40 8.38 10.07
CA TYR A 168 -2.08 8.99 9.90
C TYR A 168 -2.11 10.06 8.80
#